data_AF-A0A9X8WRU7-F1
#
_entry.id   AF-A0A9X8WRU7-F1
#
_cell.length_a   1.000
_cell.length_b   1.000
_cell.length_c   1.000
_cell.angle_alpha   90.00
_cell.angle_beta   90.00
_cell.angle_gamma   90.00
#
_symmetry.space_group_name_H-M   'P 1'
#
loop_
_entity.id
_entity.type
_entity.pdbx_description
1 polymer ?
#
loop_
_entity_poly.entity_id
_entity_poly.type
_entity_poly.pdbx_seq_one_letter_code
_entity_poly.pdbx_strand_id
1 'polypeptide(L)' 'MVKEDIFKSKSISLKAKGLYGTISAFKNEPYFSKQFLMDYLDLGAYSFRMAWNELKDKGYLEVNKKFENGIFVYEYKLH' A
#
# COMPACT_ATOMS: atom_id res chain seq x y z
N MET A 1 8.32 8.84 17.00
CA MET A 1 6.87 8.71 17.23
C MET A 1 6.50 7.25 17.03
N VAL A 2 5.89 6.61 18.03
CA VAL A 2 5.25 5.30 17.83
C VAL A 2 4.02 5.56 16.95
N LYS A 3 3.94 4.92 15.79
CA LYS A 3 2.82 5.09 14.88
C LYS A 3 1.60 4.38 15.49
N GLU A 4 0.47 5.07 15.56
CA GLU A 4 -0.78 4.46 16.01
C GLU A 4 -1.17 3.34 15.03
N ASP A 5 -1.58 2.19 15.56
CA ASP A 5 -2.16 1.09 14.80
C ASP A 5 -3.19 1.62 13.80
N ILE A 6 -2.95 1.39 12.52
CA ILE A 6 -3.76 1.90 11.43
C ILE A 6 -5.23 1.51 11.58
N PHE A 7 -5.53 0.32 12.08
CA PHE A 7 -6.90 -0.15 12.24
C PHE A 7 -7.63 0.58 13.36
N LYS A 8 -6.90 1.08 14.37
CA LYS A 8 -7.43 1.89 15.47
C LYS A 8 -7.50 3.38 15.14
N SER A 9 -6.64 3.87 14.24
CA SER A 9 -6.58 5.30 13.94
C SER A 9 -7.88 5.82 13.30
N LYS A 10 -8.42 6.91 13.85
CA LYS A 10 -9.58 7.63 13.29
C LYS A 10 -9.21 8.60 12.17
N SER A 11 -7.92 8.91 12.04
CA SER A 11 -7.48 9.89 11.05
C SER A 11 -7.53 9.31 9.64
N ILE A 12 -7.41 8.00 9.47
CA ILE A 12 -7.23 7.34 8.17
C ILE A 12 -8.54 6.72 7.64
N SER A 13 -8.77 6.85 6.33
CA SER A 13 -9.98 6.35 5.69
C SER A 13 -10.09 4.82 5.73
N LEU A 14 -11.33 4.31 5.70
CA LEU A 14 -11.59 2.87 5.63
C LEU A 14 -11.01 2.24 4.34
N LYS A 15 -11.02 2.97 3.23
CA LYS A 15 -10.40 2.54 1.97
C LYS A 15 -8.89 2.35 2.11
N ALA A 16 -8.22 3.28 2.78
CA ALA A 16 -6.79 3.16 3.07
C ALA A 16 -6.49 2.00 4.03
N LYS A 17 -7.33 1.76 5.04
CA LYS A 17 -7.21 0.58 5.92
C LYS A 17 -7.37 -0.73 5.15
N GLY A 18 -8.37 -0.82 4.26
CA GLY A 18 -8.58 -1.99 3.41
C GLY A 18 -7.40 -2.26 2.48
N LEU A 19 -6.89 -1.20 1.84
CA LEU A 19 -5.69 -1.28 1.00
C LEU A 19 -4.45 -1.71 1.81
N TYR A 20 -4.24 -1.15 3.01
CA TYR A 20 -3.13 -1.57 3.89
C TYR A 20 -3.21 -3.04 4.27
N GLY A 21 -4.40 -3.52 4.68
CA GLY A 21 -4.61 -4.93 5.00
C GLY A 21 -4.31 -5.84 3.83
N THR A 22 -4.71 -5.44 2.62
CA THR A 22 -4.45 -6.18 1.39
C THR A 22 -2.95 -6.22 1.07
N ILE A 23 -2.25 -5.09 1.17
CA ILE A 23 -0.78 -5.07 1.02
C ILE A 23 -0.13 -6.00 2.05
N SER A 24 -0.56 -5.94 3.31
CA SER A 24 -0.01 -6.78 4.38
C SER A 24 -0.15 -8.28 4.09
N ALA A 25 -1.31 -8.68 3.55
CA ALA A 25 -1.60 -10.07 3.23
C ALA A 25 -0.80 -10.60 2.02
N PHE A 26 -0.58 -9.77 0.99
CA PHE A 26 -0.03 -10.22 -0.29
C PHE A 26 1.41 -9.78 -0.58
N LYS A 27 2.02 -8.86 0.18
CA LYS A 27 3.33 -8.27 -0.16
C LYS A 27 4.49 -9.24 -0.35
N ASN A 28 4.37 -10.47 0.16
CA ASN A 28 5.40 -11.51 0.05
C ASN A 28 5.14 -12.49 -1.11
N GLU A 29 4.02 -12.33 -1.82
CA GLU A 29 3.65 -13.19 -2.95
C GLU A 29 4.45 -12.82 -4.21
N PRO A 30 4.87 -13.79 -5.03
CA PRO A 30 5.74 -13.54 -6.18
C PRO A 30 5.06 -12.73 -7.29
N TYR A 31 3.73 -12.74 -7.36
CA TYR A 31 2.93 -11.98 -8.32
C TYR A 31 2.50 -10.61 -7.78
N PHE A 32 2.90 -10.26 -6.55
CA PHE A 32 2.48 -9.01 -5.92
C PHE A 32 2.96 -7.79 -6.70
N SER A 33 2.03 -6.92 -7.04
CA SER A 33 2.33 -5.66 -7.70
C SER A 33 1.25 -4.62 -7.40
N LYS A 34 1.55 -3.35 -7.71
CA LYS A 34 0.54 -2.29 -7.64
C LYS A 34 -0.65 -2.55 -8.56
N GLN A 35 -0.41 -3.15 -9.73
CA GLN A 35 -1.47 -3.50 -10.68
C GLN A 35 -2.36 -4.60 -10.10
N PHE A 36 -1.76 -5.66 -9.55
CA PHE A 36 -2.50 -6.70 -8.82
C PHE A 36 -3.43 -6.11 -7.76
N LEU A 37 -2.97 -5.14 -6.96
CA LEU A 37 -3.82 -4.50 -5.95
C LEU A 37 -4.99 -3.71 -6.54
N MET A 38 -4.78 -3.06 -7.68
CA MET A 38 -5.85 -2.33 -8.37
C MET A 38 -6.92 -3.28 -8.88
N ASP A 39 -6.51 -4.41 -9.46
CA ASP A 39 -7.40 -5.42 -10.02
C ASP A 39 -8.13 -6.21 -8.92
N TYR A 40 -7.44 -6.53 -7.81
CA TYR A 40 -8.00 -7.30 -6.70
C TYR A 40 -9.06 -6.53 -5.89
N LEU A 41 -8.86 -5.22 -5.69
CA LEU A 41 -9.73 -4.41 -4.83
C LEU A 41 -10.95 -3.81 -5.55
N ASP A 42 -10.90 -3.69 -6.88
CA ASP A 42 -11.97 -3.13 -7.72
C ASP A 42 -12.52 -1.76 -7.21
N LEU A 43 -11.66 -0.94 -6.60
CA LEU A 43 -12.07 0.35 -5.99
C LEU A 43 -12.27 1.48 -7.03
N GLY A 44 -11.93 1.22 -8.29
CA GLY A 44 -11.74 2.24 -9.33
C GLY A 44 -10.44 3.04 -9.14
N ALA A 45 -9.82 3.43 -10.27
CA ALA A 45 -8.48 4.01 -10.28
C ALA A 45 -8.33 5.28 -9.41
N TYR A 46 -9.34 6.15 -9.38
CA TYR A 46 -9.30 7.37 -8.58
C TYR A 46 -9.33 7.06 -7.07
N SER A 47 -10.26 6.23 -6.60
CA SER A 47 -10.34 5.86 -5.17
C SER A 47 -9.08 5.13 -4.72
N PHE A 48 -8.56 4.23 -5.56
CA PHE A 48 -7.31 3.53 -5.28
C PHE A 48 -6.16 4.52 -5.09
N ARG A 49 -6.00 5.47 -6.03
CA ARG A 49 -4.95 6.49 -5.95
C ARG A 49 -5.07 7.34 -4.68
N MET A 50 -6.28 7.74 -4.30
CA MET A 50 -6.52 8.51 -3.08
C MET A 50 -6.11 7.73 -1.82
N ALA A 51 -6.53 6.47 -1.71
CA ALA A 51 -6.16 5.61 -0.58
C ALA A 51 -4.64 5.34 -0.54
N TRP A 52 -4.03 5.12 -1.70
CA TRP A 52 -2.58 4.92 -1.83
C TRP A 52 -1.78 6.14 -1.37
N ASN A 53 -2.19 7.34 -1.81
CA ASN A 53 -1.56 8.58 -1.40
C ASN A 53 -1.76 8.85 0.10
N GLU A 54 -2.95 8.62 0.63
CA GLU A 54 -3.22 8.78 2.06
C GLU A 54 -2.30 7.90 2.92
N LEU A 55 -2.09 6.64 2.53
CA LEU A 55 -1.15 5.76 3.21
C LEU A 55 0.28 6.31 3.19
N LYS A 56 0.72 6.85 2.05
CA LYS A 56 2.06 7.44 1.92
C LYS A 56 2.22 8.73 2.72
N ASP A 57 1.26 9.64 2.61
CA ASP A 57 1.30 10.96 3.24
C ASP A 57 1.25 10.85 4.77
N LYS A 58 0.54 9.84 5.28
CA LYS A 58 0.54 9.48 6.71
C LYS A 58 1.69 8.56 7.11
N GLY A 59 2.50 8.14 6.15
CA GLY A 59 3.68 7.29 6.30
C GLY A 59 3.38 5.84 6.68
N TYR A 60 2.16 5.36 6.52
CA TYR A 60 1.80 3.94 6.72
C TYR A 60 2.31 3.05 5.59
N LEU A 61 2.62 3.64 4.42
CA LEU A 61 3.20 2.95 3.28
C LEU A 61 4.43 3.70 2.78
N GLU A 62 5.54 2.99 2.71
CA GLU A 62 6.77 3.42 2.05
C GLU A 62 7.03 2.50 0.85
N VAL A 63 7.27 3.10 -0.30
CA VAL A 63 7.48 2.37 -1.57
C VAL A 63 8.86 2.74 -2.08
N ASN A 64 9.78 1.80 -1.97
CA ASN A 64 11.12 1.95 -2.50
C ASN A 64 11.20 1.31 -3.88
N LYS A 65 11.83 2.01 -4.82
CA LYS A 65 12.08 1.52 -6.17
C LYS A 65 13.58 1.35 -6.32
N LYS A 66 14.03 0.13 -6.59
CA LYS A 66 15.42 -0.22 -6.84
C LYS A 66 15.58 -0.67 -8.29
N PHE A 67 16.75 -0.44 -8.86
CA PHE A 67 17.11 -0.97 -10.18
C PHE A 67 18.19 -2.02 -9.97
N GLU A 68 17.84 -3.28 -10.21
CA GLU A 68 18.69 -4.43 -9.96
C GLU A 68 18.66 -5.33 -11.20
N ASN A 69 19.84 -5.75 -11.67
CA ASN A 69 19.98 -6.65 -12.84
C ASN A 69 19.18 -6.21 -14.09
N GLY A 70 19.09 -4.90 -14.35
CA GLY A 70 18.36 -4.37 -15.51
C GLY A 70 16.85 -4.24 -15.32
N ILE A 71 16.30 -4.58 -14.15
CA ILE A 71 14.88 -4.60 -13.86
C ILE A 71 14.57 -3.68 -12.66
N PHE A 72 13.40 -3.04 -12.68
CA PHE A 72 12.90 -2.29 -11.52
C PHE A 72 12.23 -3.22 -10.52
N VAL A 73 12.74 -3.24 -9.29
CA VAL A 73 12.18 -3.96 -8.16
C VAL A 73 11.51 -2.97 -7.22
N TYR A 74 10.30 -3.30 -6.77
CA TYR A 74 9.53 -2.48 -5.85
C TYR A 74 9.47 -3.16 -4.48
N GLU A 75 9.86 -2.42 -3.45
CA GLU A 75 9.82 -2.87 -2.05
C GLU A 75 8.77 -2.05 -1.30
N TYR A 76 7.84 -2.74 -0.65
CA TYR A 76 6.71 -2.13 0.04
C TYR A 76 6.86 -2.34 1.55
N LYS A 77 7.12 -1.26 2.29
CA LYS A 77 7.24 -1.28 3.75
C LYS A 77 5.97 -0.70 4.37
N LEU A 78 5.38 -1.48 5.28
CA LEU A 78 4.24 -1.08 6.08
C LEU A 78 4.71 -0.73 7.48
N HIS A 79 4.16 0.34 8.04
CA HIS A 79 4.48 0.88 9.37
C HIS A 79 3.24 0.98 10.25
#